data_AF-A0A7S1Z0P4-F1
#
_entry.id   AF-A0A7S1Z0P4-F1
#
_cell.length_a   1.000
_cell.length_b   1.000
_cell.length_c   1.000
_cell.angle_alpha   90.00
_cell.angle_beta   90.00
_cell.angle_gamma   90.00
#
_symmetry.space_group_name_H-M   'P 1'
#
loop_
_entity.id
_entity.type
_entity.pdbx_description
1 polymer ?
#
loop_
_entity_poly.entity_id
_entity_poly.type
_entity_poly.pdbx_seq_one_letter_code
_entity_poly.pdbx_strand_id
1 'polypeptide(L)'
;TNPGLEGASVTESNLLKLPSTIPRLEAITSKGLIKGVAIVLAYTEAWLRGIGCIPLNNAMEDAATAEISRAQIWQWRYHGVRTGDDGAKVTSERIKSIVAEEVKRQSGEGNRGKWLLAGKLVEDMLTKEKFDDFLTTVCYPHILTTEYEG
;
A
#
# COMPACT_ATOMS: atom_id res chain seq x y z
N THR A 1 19.16 20.62 34.85
CA THR A 1 19.18 19.16 34.89
C THR A 1 17.80 18.68 34.48
N ASN A 2 17.69 17.98 33.35
CA ASN A 2 16.42 17.38 32.93
C ASN A 2 16.11 16.26 33.95
N PRO A 3 15.04 16.35 34.75
CA PRO A 3 14.69 15.26 35.67
C PRO A 3 14.27 14.10 34.77
N GLY A 4 15.21 13.17 34.55
CA GLY A 4 15.01 12.04 33.67
C GLY A 4 13.72 11.34 34.08
N LEU A 5 12.72 11.39 33.21
CA LEU A 5 11.53 10.58 33.36
C LEU A 5 12.03 9.13 33.33
N GLU A 6 12.01 8.44 34.47
CA GLU A 6 12.17 6.98 34.49
C GLU A 6 11.05 6.43 33.61
N GLY A 7 11.41 5.97 32.42
CA GLY A 7 10.46 5.36 31.50
C GLY A 7 9.81 4.16 32.17
N ALA A 8 8.50 3.98 31.94
CA ALA A 8 7.80 2.80 32.41
C ALA A 8 8.55 1.53 31.98
N SER A 9 8.55 0.49 32.83
CA SER A 9 9.15 -0.80 32.48
C SER A 9 8.38 -1.43 31.31
N VAL A 10 8.97 -1.42 30.13
CA VAL A 10 8.39 -1.98 28.90
C VAL A 10 8.84 -3.43 28.78
N THR A 11 7.86 -4.35 28.72
CA THR A 11 8.11 -5.79 28.53
C THR A 11 7.90 -6.19 27.06
N GLU A 12 8.42 -7.35 26.67
CA GLU A 12 8.15 -7.97 25.36
C GLU A 12 6.64 -8.07 25.09
N SER A 13 5.86 -8.49 26.09
CA SER A 13 4.41 -8.58 25.97
C SER A 13 3.74 -7.23 25.69
N ASN A 14 4.35 -6.11 26.11
CA ASN A 14 3.83 -4.79 25.76
C ASN A 14 4.08 -4.45 24.29
N LEU A 15 5.21 -4.86 23.72
CA LEU A 15 5.58 -4.60 22.32
C LEU A 15 4.80 -5.48 21.33
N LEU A 16 4.45 -6.70 21.73
CA LEU A 16 3.71 -7.65 20.88
C LEU A 16 2.18 -7.52 20.98
N LYS A 17 1.68 -6.68 21.90
CA LYS A 17 0.24 -6.51 22.08
C LYS A 17 -0.37 -5.80 20.88
N LEU A 18 -1.24 -6.51 20.16
CA LEU A 18 -1.99 -5.92 19.06
C LEU A 18 -2.96 -4.83 19.59
N PRO A 19 -3.16 -3.73 18.84
CA PRO A 19 -4.09 -2.67 19.25
C PRO A 19 -5.48 -3.24 19.54
N SER A 20 -6.00 -2.97 20.74
CA SER A 20 -7.31 -3.47 21.20
C SER A 20 -8.41 -2.41 21.14
N THR A 21 -8.09 -1.19 20.70
CA THR A 21 -8.94 -0.01 20.78
C THR A 21 -9.98 0.09 19.66
N ILE A 22 -9.88 -0.72 18.61
CA ILE A 22 -10.88 -0.78 17.53
C ILE A 22 -11.22 -2.24 17.26
N PRO A 23 -12.51 -2.64 17.26
CA PRO A 23 -12.91 -3.96 16.78
C PRO A 23 -12.36 -4.17 15.36
N ARG A 24 -11.51 -5.18 15.17
CA ARG A 24 -10.76 -5.37 13.90
C ARG A 24 -11.65 -5.43 12.66
N LEU A 25 -12.88 -5.89 12.81
CA LEU A 25 -13.84 -6.02 11.71
C LEU A 25 -14.54 -4.71 11.38
N GLU A 26 -14.70 -3.79 12.33
CA GLU A 26 -15.32 -2.48 12.09
C GLU A 26 -14.32 -1.47 11.50
N ALA A 27 -13.02 -1.65 11.77
CA ALA A 27 -11.96 -0.78 11.25
C ALA A 27 -11.72 -0.93 9.74
N ILE A 28 -11.91 -2.14 9.21
CA ILE A 28 -11.54 -2.51 7.84
C ILE A 28 -12.74 -2.26 6.95
N THR A 29 -12.69 -1.21 6.14
CA THR A 29 -13.80 -0.79 5.28
C THR A 29 -13.43 -0.90 3.81
N SER A 30 -14.42 -1.01 2.95
CA SER A 30 -14.28 -1.03 1.50
C SER A 30 -13.68 0.27 0.99
N LYS A 31 -14.10 1.39 1.58
CA LYS A 31 -13.49 2.71 1.32
C LYS A 31 -12.01 2.75 1.74
N GLY A 32 -11.67 2.14 2.88
CA GLY A 32 -10.28 2.01 3.35
C GLY A 32 -9.43 1.16 2.41
N LEU A 33 -9.96 0.04 1.92
CA LEU A 33 -9.32 -0.81 0.92
C LEU A 33 -9.03 -0.05 -0.38
N ILE A 34 -10.03 0.64 -0.94
CA ILE A 34 -9.87 1.43 -2.17
C ILE A 34 -8.83 2.52 -1.97
N LYS A 35 -8.89 3.26 -0.85
CA LYS A 35 -7.91 4.29 -0.51
C LYS A 35 -6.49 3.71 -0.40
N GLY A 36 -6.33 2.56 0.26
CA GLY A 36 -5.03 1.90 0.40
C GLY A 36 -4.46 1.48 -0.95
N VAL A 37 -5.27 0.89 -1.84
CA VAL A 37 -4.85 0.54 -3.21
C VAL A 37 -4.43 1.80 -3.98
N ALA A 38 -5.20 2.88 -3.89
CA ALA A 38 -4.89 4.14 -4.56
C ALA A 38 -3.54 4.73 -4.11
N ILE A 39 -3.23 4.67 -2.80
CA ILE A 39 -1.94 5.11 -2.23
C ILE A 39 -0.79 4.28 -2.80
N VAL A 40 -0.90 2.95 -2.72
CA VAL A 40 0.15 2.04 -3.21
C VAL A 40 0.39 2.26 -4.70
N LEU A 41 -0.67 2.40 -5.49
CA LEU A 41 -0.58 2.64 -6.93
C LEU A 41 0.07 3.98 -7.26
N ALA A 42 -0.40 5.07 -6.65
CA ALA A 42 0.14 6.40 -6.91
C ALA A 42 1.61 6.51 -6.52
N TYR A 43 1.98 5.95 -5.36
CA TYR A 43 3.38 5.92 -4.93
C TYR A 43 4.24 5.10 -5.88
N THR A 44 3.80 3.89 -6.25
CA THR A 44 4.52 3.02 -7.20
C THR A 44 4.76 3.73 -8.53
N GLU A 45 3.74 4.39 -9.07
CA GLU A 45 3.87 5.13 -10.32
C GLU A 45 4.87 6.28 -10.24
N ALA A 46 4.81 7.07 -9.16
CA ALA A 46 5.74 8.16 -8.93
C ALA A 46 7.18 7.66 -8.76
N TRP A 47 7.36 6.58 -8.00
CA TRP A 47 8.65 5.96 -7.78
C TRP A 47 9.26 5.49 -9.10
N LEU A 48 8.44 4.85 -9.97
CA LEU A 48 8.88 4.41 -11.29
C LEU A 48 9.28 5.58 -12.21
N ARG A 49 8.85 6.80 -11.92
CA ARG A 49 9.29 8.03 -12.59
C ARG A 49 10.46 8.74 -11.90
N GLY A 50 11.06 8.12 -10.88
CA GLY A 50 12.18 8.69 -10.13
C GLY A 50 11.78 9.68 -9.04
N ILE A 51 10.50 9.71 -8.64
CA ILE A 51 9.99 10.59 -7.58
C ILE A 51 9.75 9.76 -6.31
N GLY A 52 10.58 9.97 -5.29
CA GLY A 52 10.51 9.19 -4.04
C GLY A 52 9.50 9.70 -3.01
N CYS A 53 8.83 10.82 -3.25
CA CYS A 53 7.95 11.50 -2.31
C CYS A 53 6.87 12.27 -3.07
N ILE A 54 5.59 12.05 -2.75
CA ILE A 54 4.47 12.68 -3.47
C ILE A 54 3.43 13.30 -2.55
N PRO A 55 2.89 14.48 -2.90
CA PRO A 55 1.69 14.99 -2.24
C PRO A 55 0.49 14.15 -2.68
N LEU A 56 -0.17 13.48 -1.75
CA LEU A 56 -1.40 12.72 -1.98
C LEU A 56 -2.38 12.99 -0.84
N ASN A 57 -3.64 13.34 -1.17
CA ASN A 57 -4.69 13.62 -0.18
C ASN A 57 -4.28 14.67 0.90
N ASN A 58 -3.56 15.72 0.52
CA ASN A 58 -3.01 16.75 1.42
C ASN A 58 -1.95 16.26 2.43
N ALA A 59 -1.46 15.02 2.29
CA ALA A 59 -0.34 14.47 3.03
C ALA A 59 0.85 14.25 2.10
N MET A 60 2.05 14.24 2.66
CA MET A 60 3.25 13.87 1.92
C MET A 60 3.46 12.37 2.10
N GLU A 61 3.24 11.59 1.04
CA GLU A 61 3.38 10.14 1.07
C GLU A 61 4.77 9.73 0.61
N ASP A 62 5.39 8.86 1.40
CA ASP A 62 6.68 8.27 1.15
C ASP A 62 6.57 6.74 0.98
N ALA A 63 7.72 6.07 0.90
CA ALA A 63 7.77 4.61 0.80
C ALA A 63 7.09 3.92 1.98
N ALA A 64 7.20 4.45 3.19
CA ALA A 64 6.68 3.80 4.38
C ALA A 64 5.15 3.75 4.37
N THR A 65 4.47 4.82 3.91
CA THR A 65 3.01 4.81 3.77
C THR A 65 2.55 3.80 2.72
N ALA A 66 3.25 3.72 1.59
CA ALA A 66 2.94 2.72 0.56
C ALA A 66 3.16 1.29 1.08
N GLU A 67 4.25 1.04 1.82
CA GLU A 67 4.57 -0.27 2.38
C GLU A 67 3.55 -0.72 3.42
N ILE A 68 3.16 0.13 4.37
CA ILE A 68 2.15 -0.26 5.36
C ILE A 68 0.79 -0.52 4.71
N SER A 69 0.42 0.28 3.70
CA SER A 69 -0.82 0.09 2.95
C SER A 69 -0.81 -1.24 2.19
N ARG A 70 0.30 -1.55 1.50
CA ARG A 70 0.51 -2.81 0.78
C ARG A 70 0.45 -4.02 1.72
N ALA A 71 1.16 -3.95 2.84
CA ALA A 71 1.22 -5.01 3.84
C ALA A 71 -0.16 -5.31 4.44
N GLN A 72 -0.93 -4.27 4.79
CA GLN A 72 -2.29 -4.44 5.32
C GLN A 72 -3.22 -5.12 4.32
N ILE A 73 -3.24 -4.64 3.07
CA ILE A 73 -4.11 -5.21 2.03
C ILE A 73 -3.74 -6.66 1.74
N TRP A 74 -2.44 -6.96 1.62
CA TRP A 74 -1.96 -8.32 1.43
C TRP A 74 -2.37 -9.24 2.59
N GLN A 75 -2.21 -8.79 3.84
CA GLN A 75 -2.62 -9.56 5.03
C GLN A 75 -4.13 -9.80 5.06
N TRP A 76 -4.94 -8.78 4.72
CA TRP A 76 -6.40 -8.92 4.65
C TRP A 76 -6.82 -9.95 3.61
N ARG A 77 -6.17 -9.95 2.45
CA ARG A 77 -6.40 -10.96 1.42
C ARG A 77 -5.97 -12.35 1.90
N TYR A 78 -4.75 -12.47 2.42
CA TYR A 78 -4.16 -13.73 2.86
C TYR A 78 -4.98 -14.41 3.97
N HIS A 79 -5.43 -13.64 4.96
CA HIS A 79 -6.29 -14.14 6.04
C HIS A 79 -7.79 -14.15 5.70
N GLY A 80 -8.16 -13.71 4.50
CA GLY A 80 -9.54 -13.73 4.04
C GLY A 80 -10.50 -12.86 4.84
N VAL A 81 -10.03 -11.68 5.26
CA VAL A 81 -10.79 -10.69 6.03
C VAL A 81 -12.01 -10.21 5.26
N ARG A 82 -13.09 -9.89 5.98
CA ARG A 82 -14.28 -9.23 5.46
C ARG A 82 -14.29 -7.77 5.88
N THR A 83 -14.65 -6.90 4.95
CA THR A 83 -14.88 -5.48 5.22
C THR A 83 -16.13 -5.30 6.07
N GLY A 84 -16.06 -4.43 7.08
CA GLY A 84 -17.14 -4.22 8.05
C GLY A 84 -18.32 -3.43 7.51
N ASP A 85 -18.12 -2.65 6.44
CA ASP A 85 -19.16 -1.79 5.85
C ASP A 85 -20.07 -2.51 4.86
N ASP A 86 -19.53 -3.42 4.04
CA ASP A 86 -20.30 -4.18 3.04
C ASP A 86 -20.28 -5.70 3.26
N GLY A 87 -19.57 -6.21 4.27
CA GLY A 87 -19.44 -7.63 4.58
C GLY A 87 -18.66 -8.45 3.55
N ALA A 88 -18.13 -7.82 2.49
CA ALA A 88 -17.48 -8.51 1.39
C ALA A 88 -16.06 -8.94 1.75
N LYS A 89 -15.64 -10.10 1.24
CA LYS A 89 -14.28 -10.60 1.48
C LYS A 89 -13.26 -9.79 0.68
N VAL A 90 -12.08 -9.58 1.23
CA VAL A 90 -10.93 -9.06 0.47
C VAL A 90 -10.33 -10.24 -0.31
N THR A 91 -10.66 -10.34 -1.61
CA THR A 91 -10.13 -11.39 -2.51
C THR A 91 -9.17 -10.81 -3.53
N SER A 92 -8.41 -11.68 -4.20
CA SER A 92 -7.53 -11.26 -5.30
C SER A 92 -8.31 -10.58 -6.42
N GLU A 93 -9.46 -11.11 -6.80
CA GLU A 93 -10.32 -10.58 -7.87
C GLU A 93 -10.83 -9.18 -7.52
N ARG A 94 -11.21 -8.99 -6.25
CA ARG A 94 -11.64 -7.67 -5.75
C ARG A 94 -10.51 -6.65 -5.81
N ILE A 95 -9.31 -7.03 -5.37
CA ILE A 95 -8.13 -6.15 -5.45
C ILE A 95 -7.82 -5.81 -6.91
N LYS A 96 -7.83 -6.80 -7.81
CA LYS A 96 -7.61 -6.61 -9.25
C LYS A 96 -8.57 -5.61 -9.87
N SER A 97 -9.86 -5.71 -9.55
CA SER A 97 -10.87 -4.76 -10.02
C SER A 97 -10.56 -3.34 -9.55
N ILE A 98 -10.24 -3.17 -8.27
CA ILE A 98 -9.91 -1.87 -7.69
C ILE A 98 -8.64 -1.29 -8.35
N VAL A 99 -7.59 -2.10 -8.54
CA VAL A 99 -6.37 -1.67 -9.23
C VAL A 99 -6.69 -1.21 -10.66
N ALA A 100 -7.49 -1.97 -11.41
CA ALA A 100 -7.85 -1.61 -12.78
C ALA A 100 -8.66 -0.29 -12.86
N GLU A 101 -9.61 -0.11 -11.95
CA GLU A 101 -10.39 1.13 -11.81
C GLU A 101 -9.50 2.31 -11.47
N GLU A 102 -8.58 2.14 -10.53
CA GLU A 102 -7.64 3.17 -10.09
C GLU A 102 -6.62 3.54 -11.18
N VAL A 103 -6.12 2.56 -11.93
CA VAL A 103 -5.26 2.80 -13.10
C VAL A 103 -6.01 3.64 -14.12
N LYS A 104 -7.25 3.25 -14.48
CA LYS A 104 -8.08 4.01 -15.43
C LYS A 104 -8.35 5.43 -14.94
N ARG A 105 -8.64 5.58 -13.65
CA ARG A 105 -8.93 6.88 -13.02
C ARG A 105 -7.72 7.81 -13.04
N GLN A 106 -6.52 7.29 -12.80
CA GLN A 106 -5.30 8.09 -12.67
C GLN A 106 -4.54 8.30 -13.98
N SER A 107 -4.66 7.38 -14.95
CA SER A 107 -3.99 7.50 -16.26
C SER A 107 -4.59 8.55 -17.18
N GLY A 108 -5.88 8.90 -16.98
CA GLY A 108 -6.64 9.79 -17.87
C GLY A 108 -6.73 9.29 -19.32
N GLU A 109 -7.19 10.16 -20.22
CA GLU A 109 -7.44 9.82 -21.65
C GLU A 109 -6.17 9.71 -22.52
N GLY A 110 -4.97 9.75 -21.95
CA GLY A 110 -3.72 9.73 -22.72
C GLY A 110 -2.68 8.72 -22.26
N ASN A 111 -2.99 7.90 -21.24
CA ASN A 111 -2.06 6.95 -20.64
C ASN A 111 -0.66 7.53 -20.37
N ARG A 112 -0.61 8.75 -19.82
CA ARG A 112 0.65 9.45 -19.54
C ARG A 112 1.27 8.91 -18.26
N GLY A 113 2.58 8.72 -18.22
CA GLY A 113 3.28 8.19 -17.04
C GLY A 113 3.41 6.67 -17.08
N LYS A 114 3.63 6.05 -15.92
CA LYS A 114 3.89 4.60 -15.79
C LYS A 114 2.73 3.83 -15.14
N TRP A 115 1.50 4.33 -15.23
CA TRP A 115 0.31 3.76 -14.55
C TRP A 115 0.02 2.31 -14.90
N LEU A 116 0.15 1.90 -16.18
CA LEU A 116 -0.07 0.50 -16.56
C LEU A 116 0.95 -0.43 -15.92
N LEU A 117 2.23 -0.02 -15.92
CA LEU A 117 3.30 -0.79 -15.28
C LEU A 117 3.10 -0.83 -13.77
N ALA A 118 2.81 0.32 -13.16
CA ALA A 118 2.51 0.42 -11.73
C ALA A 118 1.33 -0.50 -11.36
N GLY A 119 0.24 -0.47 -12.12
CA GLY A 119 -0.92 -1.33 -11.92
C GLY A 119 -0.57 -2.80 -11.96
N LYS A 120 0.22 -3.23 -12.96
CA LYS A 120 0.68 -4.62 -13.07
C LYS A 120 1.52 -5.06 -11.87
N LEU A 121 2.47 -4.23 -11.44
CA LEU A 121 3.34 -4.52 -10.28
C LEU A 121 2.53 -4.55 -8.98
N VAL A 122 1.63 -3.59 -8.78
CA VAL A 122 0.78 -3.51 -7.58
C VAL A 122 -0.19 -4.67 -7.52
N GLU A 123 -0.81 -5.05 -8.63
CA GLU A 123 -1.64 -6.24 -8.71
C GLU A 123 -0.88 -7.49 -8.25
N ASP A 124 0.32 -7.72 -8.80
CA ASP A 124 1.15 -8.87 -8.43
C ASP A 124 1.51 -8.85 -6.94
N MET A 125 2.07 -7.73 -6.45
CA MET A 125 2.48 -7.58 -5.05
C MET A 125 1.34 -7.82 -4.06
N LEU A 126 0.11 -7.39 -4.38
CA LEU A 126 -1.05 -7.55 -3.50
C LEU A 126 -1.72 -8.92 -3.60
N THR A 127 -1.52 -9.65 -4.71
CA THR A 127 -2.29 -10.87 -5.02
C THR A 127 -1.46 -12.15 -5.18
N LYS A 128 -0.14 -12.11 -4.98
CA LYS A 128 0.69 -13.31 -4.89
C LYS A 128 0.78 -13.89 -3.48
N GLU A 129 1.10 -15.18 -3.39
CA GLU A 129 1.10 -15.92 -2.12
C GLU A 129 2.25 -15.56 -1.18
N LYS A 130 3.41 -15.17 -1.72
CA LYS A 130 4.56 -14.75 -0.91
C LYS A 130 4.64 -13.23 -0.90
N PHE A 131 4.61 -12.64 0.29
CA PHE A 131 4.81 -11.21 0.45
C PHE A 131 6.24 -10.81 0.05
N ASP A 132 6.40 -9.79 -0.80
CA ASP A 132 7.72 -9.21 -1.04
C ASP A 132 8.19 -8.43 0.18
N ASP A 133 9.48 -8.51 0.45
CA ASP A 133 10.10 -7.76 1.56
C ASP A 133 9.94 -6.24 1.34
N PHE A 134 10.18 -5.76 0.11
CA PHE A 134 10.10 -4.34 -0.24
C PHE A 134 9.52 -4.09 -1.65
N LEU A 135 8.58 -3.15 -1.74
CA LEU A 135 8.05 -2.58 -2.98
C LEU A 135 9.16 -1.99 -3.85
N THR A 136 10.14 -1.34 -3.22
CA THR A 136 11.27 -0.71 -3.93
C THR A 136 12.12 -1.73 -4.65
N THR A 137 12.35 -2.92 -4.07
CA THR A 137 13.06 -4.03 -4.74
C THR A 137 12.31 -4.52 -5.97
N VAL A 138 10.98 -4.62 -5.89
CA VAL A 138 10.13 -4.98 -7.04
C VAL A 138 10.21 -3.92 -8.15
N CYS A 139 10.25 -2.64 -7.78
CA CYS A 139 10.27 -1.55 -8.75
C CYS A 139 11.67 -1.29 -9.32
N TYR A 140 12.75 -1.62 -8.59
CA TYR A 140 14.13 -1.30 -8.94
C TYR A 140 14.54 -1.67 -10.36
N PRO A 141 14.25 -2.88 -10.87
CA PRO A 141 14.58 -3.25 -12.25
C PRO A 141 13.98 -2.32 -13.32
N HIS A 142 12.90 -1.61 -13.00
CA HIS A 142 12.15 -0.76 -13.94
C HIS A 142 12.59 0.73 -13.93
N ILE A 143 13.63 1.05 -13.17
CA ILE A 143 14.25 2.38 -13.14
C ILE A 143 15.76 2.35 -13.39
N LEU A 144 16.34 1.18 -13.61
CA LEU A 144 17.78 1.01 -13.86
C LEU A 144 18.21 1.43 -15.28
N THR A 145 17.26 1.72 -16.17
CA THR A 145 17.56 2.23 -17.51
C THR A 145 17.71 3.75 -17.45
N THR A 146 18.95 4.23 -17.56
CA THR A 146 19.29 5.65 -17.79
C THR A 146 19.26 6.03 -19.28
N GLU A 147 18.97 5.08 -20.17
CA GLU A 147 18.91 5.32 -21.61
C GLU A 147 17.47 5.51 -22.10
N TYR A 148 17.22 6.68 -22.69
CA TYR A 148 16.16 6.89 -23.67
C TYR A 148 16.65 6.22 -24.96
N GLU A 149 16.07 5.10 -25.35
CA GLU A 149 16.33 4.55 -26.70
C GLU A 149 15.79 5.56 -27.71
N GLY A 150 16.72 6.23 -28.40
CA GLY A 150 16.49 7.38 -29.27
C GLY A 150 15.64 7.13 -30.51
#